data_AF-A0AAP0B142-F1
#
_entry.id   AF-A0AAP0B142-F1
#
_cell.length_a   1.000
_cell.length_b   1.000
_cell.length_c   1.000
_cell.angle_alpha   90.00
_cell.angle_beta   90.00
_cell.angle_gamma   90.00
#
_symmetry.space_group_name_H-M   'P 1'
#
loop_
_entity.id
_entity.type
_entity.pdbx_description
1 polymer ?
#
loop_
_entity_poly.entity_id
_entity_poly.type
_entity_poly.pdbx_seq_one_letter_code
_entity_poly.pdbx_strand_id
1 'polypeptide(L)' 'MKKLNFDAYRFSISWSRIFPKGSGKVNWRGVAYYNRLIDYMVRQGITPYANLYHYDLPEALERCYNGLLSKKVVYVHAFI' A
#
# COMPACT_ATOMS: atom_id res chain seq x y z
N MET A 1 19.52 -4.29 -6.71
CA MET A 1 19.08 -5.43 -5.89
C MET A 1 19.62 -6.73 -6.45
N LYS A 2 19.20 -7.18 -7.64
CA LYS A 2 19.76 -8.39 -8.27
C LYS A 2 21.29 -8.35 -8.43
N LYS A 3 21.84 -7.24 -8.92
CA LYS A 3 23.31 -7.03 -9.02
C LYS A 3 24.04 -7.01 -7.66
N LEU A 4 23.32 -6.81 -6.56
CA LEU A 4 23.85 -6.82 -5.19
C LEU A 4 23.55 -8.15 -4.48
N ASN A 5 23.02 -9.15 -5.21
CA ASN A 5 22.70 -10.48 -4.72
C ASN A 5 21.73 -10.52 -3.52
N PHE A 6 20.71 -9.64 -3.53
CA PHE A 6 19.64 -9.69 -2.52
C PHE A 6 18.50 -10.62 -2.95
N ASP A 7 18.03 -11.45 -2.02
CA ASP A 7 16.96 -12.45 -2.24
C ASP A 7 15.55 -11.86 -2.14
N ALA A 8 15.39 -10.74 -1.45
CA ALA A 8 14.10 -10.16 -1.12
C ALA A 8 14.11 -8.63 -1.17
N TYR A 9 12.93 -8.05 -1.38
CA TYR A 9 12.72 -6.61 -1.26
C TYR A 9 11.43 -6.32 -0.50
N ARG A 10 11.57 -5.58 0.61
CA ARG A 10 10.43 -5.08 1.37
C ARG A 10 10.04 -3.70 0.87
N PHE A 11 8.79 -3.55 0.46
CA PHE A 11 8.21 -2.28 0.02
C PHE A 11 6.90 -2.01 0.76
N SER A 12 6.44 -0.76 0.74
CA SER A 12 5.16 -0.38 1.31
C SER A 12 4.15 -0.07 0.21
N ILE A 13 2.91 -0.52 0.38
CA ILE A 13 1.78 -0.10 -0.45
C ILE A 13 1.22 1.16 0.17
N SER A 14 1.24 2.25 -0.59
CA SER A 14 0.64 3.48 -0.14
C SER A 14 -0.88 3.43 -0.18
N TRP A 15 -1.50 3.63 0.98
CA TRP A 15 -2.96 3.54 1.15
C TRP A 15 -3.67 4.57 0.28
N SER A 16 -3.28 5.83 0.36
CA SER A 16 -3.88 6.92 -0.41
C SER A 16 -3.73 6.75 -1.93
N ARG A 17 -2.74 5.97 -2.39
CA ARG A 17 -2.59 5.63 -3.81
C ARG A 17 -3.67 4.67 -4.30
N ILE A 18 -4.06 3.70 -3.48
CA ILE A 18 -5.11 2.70 -3.80
C ILE A 18 -6.50 3.29 -3.58
N PHE A 19 -6.70 3.92 -2.42
CA PHE A 19 -7.95 4.58 -2.05
C PHE A 19 -7.67 6.07 -1.75
N PRO A 20 -7.85 6.98 -2.72
CA PRO A 20 -7.55 8.40 -2.54
C PRO A 20 -8.33 9.08 -1.41
N LYS A 21 -9.54 8.58 -1.12
CA LYS A 21 -10.39 9.04 0.00
C LYS A 21 -10.26 8.16 1.25
N GLY A 22 -9.29 7.24 1.27
CA GLY A 22 -9.09 6.24 2.32
C GLY A 22 -10.05 5.05 2.28
N SER A 23 -11.20 5.16 1.64
CA SER A 23 -12.09 4.03 1.34
C SER A 23 -12.94 4.29 0.09
N GLY A 24 -13.69 3.27 -0.34
CA GLY A 24 -14.63 3.37 -1.45
C GLY A 24 -13.96 3.17 -2.80
N LYS A 25 -13.94 4.21 -3.65
CA LYS A 25 -13.50 4.08 -5.05
C LYS A 25 -12.00 3.80 -5.15
N VAL A 26 -11.68 2.66 -5.76
CA VAL A 26 -10.30 2.24 -6.07
C VAL A 26 -9.71 3.09 -7.20
N ASN A 27 -8.45 3.48 -7.04
CA ASN A 27 -7.62 4.02 -8.10
C ASN A 27 -6.85 2.90 -8.82
N TRP A 28 -7.41 2.40 -9.91
CA TRP A 28 -6.84 1.31 -10.71
C TRP A 28 -5.45 1.60 -11.28
N ARG A 29 -5.08 2.88 -11.48
CA ARG A 29 -3.71 3.24 -11.89
C ARG A 29 -2.69 2.95 -10.79
N GLY A 30 -3.09 3.13 -9.52
CA GLY A 30 -2.30 2.75 -8.35
C GLY A 30 -2.10 1.25 -8.26
N VAL A 31 -3.18 0.48 -8.43
CA VAL A 31 -3.13 -1.00 -8.48
C VAL A 31 -2.18 -1.48 -9.58
N ALA A 32 -2.34 -0.94 -10.80
CA ALA A 32 -1.50 -1.30 -11.94
C ALA A 32 -0.01 -0.98 -11.70
N TYR A 33 0.31 0.06 -10.92
CA TYR A 33 1.70 0.36 -10.54
C TYR A 33 2.30 -0.75 -9.66
N TYR A 34 1.61 -1.17 -8.60
CA TYR A 34 2.12 -2.23 -7.72
C TYR A 34 2.18 -3.58 -8.43
N ASN A 35 1.22 -3.89 -9.31
CA ASN A 35 1.29 -5.10 -10.14
C ASN A 35 2.56 -5.12 -10.99
N ARG A 36 2.86 -4.03 -11.72
CA ARG A 36 4.11 -3.95 -12.52
C ARG A 36 5.36 -4.09 -11.67
N LEU A 37 5.37 -3.50 -10.47
CA LEU A 37 6.48 -3.58 -9.53
C LEU A 37 6.69 -5.04 -9.07
N ILE A 38 5.63 -5.71 -8.63
CA ILE A 38 5.63 -7.10 -8.17
C ILE A 38 6.04 -8.04 -9.30
N ASP A 39 5.43 -7.90 -10.47
CA ASP A 39 5.76 -8.72 -11.64
C ASP A 39 7.23 -8.57 -12.04
N TYR A 40 7.79 -7.38 -11.91
CA TYR A 40 9.21 -7.15 -12.20
C TYR A 40 10.11 -7.79 -11.14
N MET A 41 9.78 -7.68 -9.86
CA MET A 41 10.53 -8.33 -8.77
C MET A 41 10.56 -9.85 -8.94
N VAL A 42 9.39 -10.46 -9.16
CA VAL A 42 9.26 -11.91 -9.39
C VAL A 42 10.05 -12.34 -10.63
N ARG A 43 9.96 -11.60 -11.75
CA ARG A 43 10.75 -11.87 -12.96
C ARG A 43 12.26 -11.78 -12.73
N GLN A 44 12.71 -10.98 -11.76
CA GLN A 44 14.11 -10.86 -11.41
C GLN A 44 14.57 -11.87 -10.36
N GLY A 45 13.67 -12.72 -9.84
CA GLY A 45 13.96 -13.69 -8.78
C GLY A 45 14.03 -13.07 -7.38
N ILE A 46 13.44 -11.89 -7.19
CA ILE A 46 13.41 -11.18 -5.91
C ILE A 46 12.06 -11.45 -5.24
N THR A 47 12.09 -11.93 -4.00
CA THR A 47 10.88 -12.17 -3.20
C THR A 47 10.29 -10.85 -2.71
N PRO A 48 9.04 -10.52 -3.06
CA PRO A 48 8.40 -9.28 -2.64
C PRO A 48 7.79 -9.40 -1.25
N TYR A 49 8.13 -8.48 -0.34
CA TYR A 49 7.49 -8.36 0.97
C TYR A 49 6.71 -7.04 1.04
N ALA A 50 5.38 -7.12 1.03
CA ALA A 50 4.52 -5.95 1.09
C ALA A 50 4.18 -5.58 2.54
N ASN A 51 4.48 -4.34 2.92
CA ASN A 51 3.95 -3.70 4.12
C ASN A 51 2.71 -2.87 3.74
N LEU A 52 1.60 -3.07 4.45
CA LEU A 52 0.32 -2.43 4.14
C LEU A 52 0.17 -1.02 4.73
N TYR A 53 1.00 -0.65 5.71
CA TYR A 53 0.94 0.67 6.32
C TYR A 53 2.33 1.16 6.72
N HIS A 54 2.71 2.35 6.29
CA HIS A 54 4.01 2.95 6.64
C HIS A 54 3.90 4.45 6.88
N TYR A 55 3.11 4.80 7.89
CA TYR A 55 2.87 6.19 8.34
C TYR A 55 2.22 7.09 7.28
N ASP A 56 1.46 6.51 6.35
CA ASP A 56 0.88 7.20 5.19
C ASP A 56 -0.65 7.18 5.21
N LEU A 57 -1.23 7.47 6.38
CA LEU A 57 -2.68 7.59 6.56
C LEU A 57 -3.26 8.61 5.55
N PRO A 58 -4.30 8.25 4.78
CA PRO A 58 -4.98 9.19 3.92
C PRO A 58 -5.56 10.37 4.71
N GLU A 59 -5.21 11.60 4.33
CA GLU A 59 -5.67 12.82 4.99
C GLU A 59 -7.22 12.92 5.07
N ALA A 60 -7.92 12.35 4.09
CA ALA A 60 -9.38 12.26 4.09
C ALA A 60 -9.94 11.58 5.35
N LEU A 61 -9.25 10.57 5.89
CA LEU A 61 -9.67 9.86 7.10
C LEU A 61 -9.38 10.67 8.37
N GLU A 62 -8.26 11.41 8.38
CA GLU A 62 -7.93 12.36 9.44
C GLU A 62 -9.03 13.41 9.56
N ARG A 63 -9.40 14.04 8.43
CA ARG A 63 -10.46 15.06 8.40
C ARG A 63 -11.86 14.52 8.72
N CYS A 64 -12.16 13.28 8.34
CA CYS A 64 -13.51 12.70 8.54
C CYS A 64 -13.78 12.28 9.98
N TYR A 65 -12.79 11.72 10.68
CA TYR A 65 -13.03 11.13 12.00
C TYR A 65 -11.80 11.12 12.93
N ASN A 66 -10.80 11.98 12.72
CA ASN A 66 -9.57 12.02 13.52
C ASN A 66 -8.68 10.77 13.32
N GLY A 67 -8.75 10.17 12.13
CA GLY A 67 -7.80 9.15 11.68
C GLY A 67 -7.63 7.98 12.63
N LEU A 68 -6.39 7.73 13.05
CA LEU A 68 -6.03 6.61 13.92
C LEU A 68 -6.65 6.68 15.33
N LEU A 69 -7.12 7.86 15.76
CA LEU A 69 -7.73 8.04 17.07
C LEU A 69 -9.18 7.53 17.13
N SER A 70 -9.78 7.18 16.00
CA SER A 70 -11.12 6.60 15.93
C SER A 70 -11.10 5.11 15.66
N LYS A 71 -11.92 4.35 16.38
CA LYS A 71 -12.14 2.91 16.13
C LYS A 71 -12.66 2.61 14.72
N LYS A 72 -13.24 3.60 14.04
CA LYS A 72 -13.68 3.47 12.64
C LYS A 72 -12.53 3.03 11.72
N VAL A 73 -11.30 3.48 12.00
CA VAL A 73 -10.12 3.16 11.19
C VAL A 73 -9.84 1.66 11.09
N VAL A 74 -10.19 0.88 12.12
CA VAL A 74 -9.99 -0.57 12.14
C VAL A 74 -10.78 -1.25 11.03
N TYR A 75 -12.05 -0.85 10.88
CA TYR A 75 -12.89 -1.37 9.81
C TYR A 75 -12.40 -0.91 8.44
N VAL A 76 -12.04 0.36 8.30
CA VAL A 76 -11.58 0.91 7.02
C VAL A 76 -10.28 0.25 6.56
N HIS A 77 -9.33 0.01 7.47
CA HIS A 77 -8.05 -0.64 7.14
C HIS A 77 -8.17 -2.15 6.88
N ALA A 78 -9.11 -2.84 7.54
CA ALA A 78 -9.26 -4.29 7.39
C ALA A 78 -9.79 -4.73 6.00
N PHE A 79 -10.40 -3.82 5.24
CA PHE A 79 -10.93 -4.09 3.89
C PHE A 79 -9.96 -3.68 2.77
N ILE A 80 -8.70 -3.44 3.09
CA ILE A 80 -7.60 -3.09 2.17
C ILE A 80 -6.69 -4.29 2.03
#